data_AF-A0A7J7FCX8-F1
#
_entry.id   AF-A0A7J7FCX8-F1
#
_cell.length_a   1.000
_cell.length_b   1.000
_cell.length_c   1.000
_cell.angle_alpha   90.00
_cell.angle_beta   90.00
_cell.angle_gamma   90.00
#
_symmetry.space_group_name_H-M   'P 1'
#
loop_
_entity.id
_entity.type
_entity.pdbx_description
1 polymer ?
#
loop_
_entity_poly.entity_id
_entity_poly.type
_entity_poly.pdbx_seq_one_letter_code
_entity_poly.pdbx_strand_id
1 'polypeptide(L)'
;MAGTLSLLGEAYVDPVVDWGQLDYLVVDMPPGTGDVQLSVSQNIPISESEAFSLNGTSKETVNFGLLPGPMERGAVIVSTPQDIALMDAHKGAEMFRKVHVPVLGLVQNMSVFQCPKCKHKTHIFGADGARRLARTLDLDVLGDIPLHLNIREASDTGQPIVFSQPESDENIYFLAKAYLKIAAEVGYIA
;
A
#
# COMPACT_ATOMS: atom_id res chain seq x y z
N MET A 1 -61.45 -4.15 -21.27
CA MET A 1 -60.41 -3.52 -22.11
C MET A 1 -59.16 -3.35 -21.26
N ALA A 2 -58.06 -3.82 -21.82
CA ALA A 2 -56.65 -3.85 -21.40
C ALA A 2 -56.23 -3.12 -20.10
N GLY A 3 -55.48 -3.85 -19.28
CA GLY A 3 -54.71 -3.29 -18.16
C GLY A 3 -53.75 -4.32 -17.52
N THR A 4 -53.14 -5.21 -18.30
CA THR A 4 -52.04 -6.06 -17.84
C THR A 4 -50.72 -5.35 -18.15
N LEU A 5 -50.15 -4.69 -17.15
CA LEU A 5 -48.77 -4.21 -17.16
C LEU A 5 -47.97 -5.07 -16.17
N SER A 6 -47.77 -6.32 -16.57
CA SER A 6 -46.56 -7.05 -16.21
C SER A 6 -45.52 -6.70 -17.27
N LEU A 7 -44.40 -6.09 -16.90
CA LEU A 7 -43.09 -6.32 -17.53
C LEU A 7 -42.02 -5.50 -16.78
N LEU A 8 -41.07 -6.27 -16.23
CA LEU A 8 -39.68 -5.90 -15.94
C LEU A 8 -39.44 -5.03 -14.70
N GLY A 9 -39.54 -5.69 -13.53
CA GLY A 9 -38.55 -5.47 -12.48
C GLY A 9 -37.22 -6.02 -12.96
N GLU A 10 -36.44 -5.21 -13.69
CA GLU A 10 -35.01 -5.44 -13.77
C GLU A 10 -34.46 -5.26 -12.36
N ALA A 11 -34.18 -6.37 -11.70
CA ALA A 11 -33.29 -6.37 -10.57
C ALA A 11 -32.02 -5.66 -11.03
N TYR A 12 -31.76 -4.49 -10.46
CA TYR A 12 -30.45 -3.87 -10.50
C TYR A 12 -29.49 -4.85 -9.83
N VAL A 13 -28.94 -5.75 -10.63
CA VAL A 13 -27.84 -6.61 -10.20
C VAL A 13 -26.65 -5.67 -10.11
N ASP A 14 -26.27 -5.34 -8.89
CA ASP A 14 -25.00 -4.65 -8.62
C ASP A 14 -23.91 -5.41 -9.39
N PRO A 15 -23.24 -4.80 -10.38
CA PRO A 15 -22.24 -5.51 -11.15
C PRO A 15 -21.07 -5.80 -10.21
N VAL A 16 -21.09 -6.99 -9.61
CA VAL A 16 -19.95 -7.54 -8.90
C VAL A 16 -18.78 -7.51 -9.88
N VAL A 17 -17.78 -6.68 -9.59
CA VAL A 17 -16.57 -6.59 -10.39
C VAL A 17 -15.82 -7.91 -10.23
N ASP A 18 -15.75 -8.68 -11.31
CA ASP A 18 -14.93 -9.89 -11.37
C ASP A 18 -13.48 -9.50 -11.67
N TRP A 19 -12.63 -9.61 -10.67
CA TRP A 19 -11.21 -9.30 -10.76
C TRP A 19 -10.37 -10.47 -11.27
N GLY A 20 -10.97 -11.67 -11.43
CA GLY A 20 -10.25 -12.89 -11.74
C GLY A 20 -9.26 -13.31 -10.65
N GLN A 21 -8.23 -14.06 -11.03
CA GLN A 21 -7.13 -14.44 -10.14
C GLN A 21 -6.13 -13.27 -10.03
N LEU A 22 -5.91 -12.78 -8.82
CA LEU A 22 -4.95 -11.72 -8.51
C LEU A 22 -3.90 -12.23 -7.52
N ASP A 23 -2.63 -11.89 -7.77
CA ASP A 23 -1.56 -12.08 -6.78
C ASP A 23 -1.57 -10.95 -5.74
N TYR A 24 -1.87 -9.71 -6.16
CA TYR A 24 -1.91 -8.53 -5.31
C TYR A 24 -3.09 -7.62 -5.68
N LEU A 25 -3.77 -7.09 -4.66
CA LEU A 25 -4.73 -5.99 -4.80
C LEU A 25 -4.21 -4.77 -4.04
N VAL A 26 -3.83 -3.72 -4.77
CA VAL A 26 -3.38 -2.46 -4.18
C VAL A 26 -4.57 -1.51 -4.06
N VAL A 27 -4.83 -1.03 -2.85
CA VAL A 27 -5.91 -0.07 -2.56
C VAL A 27 -5.29 1.26 -2.15
N ASP A 28 -5.51 2.29 -2.97
CA ASP A 28 -5.12 3.66 -2.62
C ASP A 28 -6.11 4.24 -1.62
N MET A 29 -5.69 4.32 -0.36
CA MET A 29 -6.54 4.80 0.72
C MET A 29 -6.58 6.33 0.74
N PRO A 30 -7.75 6.95 0.99
CA PRO A 30 -7.83 8.40 1.11
C PRO A 30 -6.91 8.90 2.24
N PRO A 31 -6.39 10.13 2.15
CA PRO A 31 -5.45 10.65 3.12
C PRO A 31 -6.11 10.84 4.49
N GLY A 32 -5.32 10.73 5.55
CA GLY A 32 -5.75 10.90 6.94
C GLY A 32 -6.13 9.58 7.61
N THR A 33 -6.82 9.69 8.75
CA THR A 33 -7.10 8.57 9.66
C THR A 33 -8.52 8.62 10.21
N GLY A 34 -9.46 9.08 9.38
CA GLY A 34 -10.86 9.21 9.73
C GLY A 34 -11.66 7.90 9.52
N ASP A 35 -12.98 8.01 9.63
CA ASP A 35 -13.89 6.86 9.57
C ASP A 35 -13.93 6.20 8.18
N VAL A 36 -13.56 6.94 7.13
CA VAL A 36 -13.51 6.42 5.75
C VAL A 36 -12.45 5.32 5.63
N GLN A 37 -11.27 5.51 6.23
CA GLN A 37 -10.18 4.55 6.21
C GLN A 37 -10.55 3.27 6.99
N LEU A 38 -11.17 3.43 8.16
CA LEU A 38 -11.66 2.30 8.97
C LEU A 38 -12.68 1.47 8.19
N SER A 39 -13.64 2.14 7.55
CA SER A 39 -14.68 1.48 6.76
C SER A 39 -14.08 0.67 5.61
N VAL A 40 -13.10 1.20 4.87
CA VAL A 40 -12.42 0.44 3.80
C VAL A 40 -11.65 -0.75 4.37
N SER A 41 -10.87 -0.54 5.44
CA SER A 41 -10.05 -1.61 6.03
C SER A 41 -10.86 -2.80 6.59
N GLN A 42 -12.09 -2.54 7.06
CA GLN A 42 -12.97 -3.54 7.65
C GLN A 42 -13.83 -4.28 6.62
N ASN A 43 -14.18 -3.64 5.50
CA ASN A 43 -15.14 -4.18 4.53
C ASN A 43 -14.51 -4.91 3.35
N ILE A 44 -13.18 -4.86 3.18
CA ILE A 44 -12.53 -5.73 2.19
C ILE A 44 -12.72 -7.18 2.70
N PRO A 45 -13.20 -8.14 1.87
CA PRO A 45 -13.35 -9.56 2.23
C PRO A 45 -12.00 -10.28 2.25
N ILE A 46 -11.70 -11.05 3.31
CA ILE A 46 -10.43 -11.79 3.44
C ILE A 46 -10.73 -13.20 2.98
N SER A 47 -9.89 -13.76 2.11
CA SER A 47 -9.99 -15.16 1.74
C SER A 47 -9.56 -15.99 2.94
N GLU A 48 -10.50 -16.47 3.75
CA GLU A 48 -10.18 -17.38 4.86
C GLU A 48 -9.33 -18.54 4.33
N SER A 49 -8.08 -18.64 4.78
CA SER A 49 -7.33 -19.90 4.68
C SER A 49 -8.08 -20.96 5.49
N GLU A 50 -8.71 -21.92 4.81
CA GLU A 50 -9.37 -23.05 5.44
C GLU A 50 -8.36 -23.78 6.35
N ALA A 51 -8.57 -23.73 7.66
CA ALA A 51 -7.88 -24.60 8.59
C ALA A 51 -8.26 -26.04 8.28
N PHE A 52 -7.37 -26.78 7.63
CA PHE A 52 -7.55 -28.19 7.31
C PHE A 52 -7.62 -29.01 8.61
N SER A 53 -8.85 -29.22 9.10
CA SER A 53 -9.11 -30.07 10.27
C SER A 53 -9.07 -31.53 9.84
N LEU A 54 -7.96 -32.21 10.12
CA LEU A 54 -7.89 -33.67 10.01
C LEU A 54 -8.75 -34.29 11.12
N ASN A 55 -9.93 -34.76 10.76
CA ASN A 55 -10.73 -35.66 11.59
C ASN A 55 -9.95 -36.97 11.81
N GLY A 56 -9.40 -37.19 13.00
CA GLY A 56 -8.94 -38.52 13.38
C GLY A 56 -7.93 -38.60 14.52
N THR A 57 -8.45 -38.91 15.71
CA THR A 57 -7.80 -39.61 16.85
C THR A 57 -6.74 -38.90 17.71
N SER A 58 -7.07 -38.86 19.01
CA SER A 58 -6.24 -38.68 20.21
C SER A 58 -5.37 -37.42 20.36
N LYS A 59 -5.90 -36.48 21.18
CA LYS A 59 -5.21 -35.70 22.23
C LYS A 59 -3.68 -35.57 22.14
N GLU A 60 -3.18 -34.82 21.16
CA GLU A 60 -2.00 -33.98 21.32
C GLU A 60 -2.25 -32.71 20.52
N THR A 61 -2.63 -31.63 21.20
CA THR A 61 -2.57 -30.29 20.60
C THR A 61 -1.09 -29.94 20.52
N VAL A 62 -0.40 -30.46 19.49
CA VAL A 62 0.86 -29.91 19.05
C VAL A 62 0.55 -28.48 18.62
N ASN A 63 0.96 -27.54 19.47
CA ASN A 63 1.00 -26.14 19.12
C ASN A 63 2.10 -26.01 18.07
N PHE A 64 1.77 -26.32 16.81
CA PHE A 64 2.49 -25.76 15.68
C PHE A 64 2.36 -24.26 15.89
N GLY A 65 3.40 -23.65 16.49
CA GLY A 65 3.47 -22.21 16.61
C GLY A 65 3.10 -21.67 15.24
N LEU A 66 2.04 -20.86 15.19
CA LEU A 66 1.47 -20.36 13.95
C LEU A 66 2.63 -19.91 13.07
N LEU A 67 2.99 -20.74 12.10
CA LEU A 67 3.72 -20.24 10.95
C LEU A 67 2.72 -19.24 10.36
N PRO A 68 3.08 -17.95 10.24
CA PRO A 68 2.14 -17.00 9.65
C PRO A 68 1.76 -17.59 8.30
N GLY A 69 0.47 -17.87 8.12
CA GLY A 69 -0.08 -18.20 6.81
C GLY A 69 0.24 -17.06 5.84
N PRO A 70 0.03 -17.26 4.52
CA PRO A 70 0.22 -16.18 3.54
C PRO A 70 -0.48 -14.93 4.04
N MET A 71 0.24 -13.81 4.07
CA MET A 71 -0.19 -12.61 4.77
C MET A 71 -1.30 -11.94 3.95
N GLU A 72 -2.56 -12.25 4.26
CA GLU A 72 -3.70 -11.91 3.40
C GLU A 72 -3.95 -10.39 3.26
N ARG A 73 -3.39 -9.55 4.16
CA ARG A 73 -3.44 -8.08 4.12
C ARG A 73 -2.24 -7.44 4.76
N GLY A 74 -1.79 -6.32 4.19
CA GLY A 74 -0.82 -5.43 4.81
C GLY A 74 -1.04 -3.99 4.38
N ALA A 75 -0.58 -3.06 5.22
CA ALA A 75 -0.58 -1.63 4.93
C ALA A 75 0.84 -1.13 4.73
N VAL A 76 1.06 -0.33 3.69
CA VAL A 76 2.30 0.43 3.49
C VAL A 76 1.99 1.89 3.77
N ILE A 77 2.76 2.52 4.66
CA ILE A 77 2.56 3.92 5.01
C ILE A 77 3.51 4.78 4.19
N VAL A 78 2.97 5.68 3.38
CA VAL A 78 3.74 6.66 2.62
C VAL A 78 3.65 8.01 3.34
N SER A 79 4.80 8.63 3.62
CA SER A 79 4.84 9.96 4.23
C SER A 79 6.04 10.75 3.75
N THR A 80 6.08 12.04 4.07
CA THR A 80 7.18 12.95 3.75
C THR A 80 7.94 13.32 5.03
N PRO A 81 9.18 13.86 4.98
CA PRO A 81 10.03 13.99 6.17
C PRO A 81 9.59 15.10 7.16
N GLN A 82 8.55 15.87 6.85
CA GLN A 82 8.03 16.98 7.65
C GLN A 82 7.16 16.47 8.80
N ASP A 83 7.29 17.12 9.96
CA ASP A 83 6.63 16.68 11.20
C ASP A 83 5.10 16.55 11.09
N ILE A 84 4.42 17.44 10.35
CA ILE A 84 2.96 17.36 10.16
C ILE A 84 2.56 16.07 9.44
N ALA A 85 3.25 15.72 8.35
CA ALA A 85 2.99 14.49 7.60
C ALA A 85 3.33 13.23 8.41
N LEU A 86 4.36 13.32 9.26
CA LEU A 86 4.76 12.23 10.16
C LEU A 86 3.74 11.99 11.28
N MET A 87 3.10 13.05 11.80
CA MET A 87 2.04 12.90 12.79
C MET A 87 0.84 12.13 12.23
N ASP A 88 0.49 12.37 10.98
CA ASP A 88 -0.60 11.64 10.32
C ASP A 88 -0.20 10.19 10.01
N ALA A 89 1.05 9.97 9.57
CA ALA A 89 1.60 8.63 9.40
C ALA A 89 1.59 7.81 10.70
N HIS A 90 1.95 8.43 11.83
CA HIS A 90 1.89 7.80 13.15
C HIS A 90 0.47 7.39 13.51
N LYS A 91 -0.51 8.28 13.33
CA LYS A 91 -1.92 7.96 13.59
C LYS A 91 -2.41 6.84 12.67
N GLY A 92 -1.97 6.83 11.41
CA GLY A 92 -2.33 5.78 10.44
C GLY A 92 -1.81 4.41 10.87
N ALA A 93 -0.57 4.33 11.32
CA ALA A 93 0.01 3.11 11.87
C ALA A 93 -0.80 2.59 13.07
N GLU A 94 -1.11 3.47 14.03
CA GLU A 94 -1.89 3.12 15.21
C GLU A 94 -3.34 2.71 14.88
N MET A 95 -3.94 3.32 13.86
CA MET A 95 -5.24 2.91 13.34
C MET A 95 -5.19 1.48 12.80
N PHE A 96 -4.23 1.15 11.92
CA PHE A 96 -4.08 -0.20 11.37
C PHE A 96 -3.83 -1.25 12.46
N ARG A 97 -3.02 -0.93 13.48
CA ARG A 97 -2.82 -1.81 14.64
C ARG A 97 -4.14 -2.12 15.37
N LYS A 98 -5.02 -1.13 15.54
CA LYS A 98 -6.33 -1.32 16.21
C LYS A 98 -7.28 -2.21 15.41
N VAL A 99 -7.19 -2.20 14.08
CA VAL A 99 -7.99 -3.05 13.19
C VAL A 99 -7.26 -4.34 12.79
N HIS A 100 -6.15 -4.67 13.45
CA HIS A 100 -5.36 -5.88 13.23
C HIS A 100 -4.83 -6.03 11.79
N VAL A 101 -4.56 -4.91 11.12
CA VAL A 101 -3.87 -4.91 9.81
C VAL A 101 -2.38 -4.68 10.06
N PRO A 102 -1.49 -5.59 9.62
CA PRO A 102 -0.05 -5.42 9.79
C PRO A 102 0.45 -4.28 8.91
N VAL A 103 1.27 -3.40 9.49
CA VAL A 103 1.97 -2.36 8.74
C VAL A 103 3.29 -2.94 8.28
N LEU A 104 3.48 -3.05 6.97
CA LEU A 104 4.66 -3.70 6.37
C LEU A 104 5.90 -2.82 6.42
N GLY A 105 5.69 -1.51 6.45
CA GLY A 105 6.76 -0.55 6.62
C GLY A 105 6.38 0.85 6.15
N LEU A 106 7.36 1.74 6.23
CA LEU A 106 7.26 3.13 5.82
C LEU A 106 8.01 3.38 4.51
N VAL A 107 7.43 4.18 3.64
CA VAL A 107 8.08 4.77 2.47
C VAL A 107 8.22 6.28 2.70
N GLN A 108 9.43 6.80 2.54
CA GLN A 108 9.68 8.24 2.63
C GLN A 108 9.63 8.87 1.24
N ASN A 109 8.53 9.55 0.95
CA ASN A 109 8.40 10.37 -0.24
C ASN A 109 9.10 11.73 -0.07
N MET A 110 9.49 12.36 -1.17
CA MET A 110 10.17 13.66 -1.20
C MET A 110 11.46 13.70 -0.34
N SER A 111 12.22 12.60 -0.32
CA SER A 111 13.36 12.40 0.59
C SER A 111 14.55 13.32 0.33
N VAL A 112 14.87 13.57 -0.94
CA VAL A 112 16.00 14.40 -1.35
C VAL A 112 15.69 15.09 -2.68
N PHE A 113 16.12 16.34 -2.79
CA PHE A 113 16.13 17.06 -4.06
C PHE A 113 17.56 17.13 -4.60
N GLN A 114 17.74 16.81 -5.88
CA GLN A 114 19.01 17.02 -6.57
C GLN A 114 18.85 18.14 -7.60
N CYS A 115 19.64 19.20 -7.46
CA CYS A 115 19.63 20.29 -8.41
C CYS A 115 20.07 19.78 -9.80
N PRO A 116 19.27 19.97 -10.87
CA PRO A 116 19.62 19.47 -12.20
C PRO A 116 20.86 20.16 -12.77
N LYS A 117 21.15 21.39 -12.33
CA LYS A 117 22.25 22.24 -12.84
C LYS A 117 23.60 21.93 -12.20
N CYS A 118 23.68 21.88 -10.87
CA CYS A 118 24.95 21.69 -10.16
C CYS A 118 25.09 20.33 -9.47
N LYS A 119 24.06 19.46 -9.57
CA LYS A 119 24.00 18.13 -8.95
C LYS A 119 24.07 18.13 -7.42
N HIS A 120 24.06 19.30 -6.77
CA HIS A 120 23.96 19.43 -5.33
C HIS A 120 22.68 18.76 -4.81
N LYS A 121 22.82 17.97 -3.74
CA LYS A 121 21.72 17.29 -3.08
C LYS A 121 21.34 18.06 -1.82
N THR A 122 20.04 18.29 -1.64
CA THR A 122 19.51 19.00 -0.49
C THR A 122 18.26 18.29 0.03
N HIS A 123 18.17 18.14 1.35
CA HIS A 123 16.99 17.64 2.02
C HIS A 123 16.06 18.80 2.34
N ILE A 124 15.34 19.30 1.32
CA ILE A 124 14.46 20.48 1.44
C ILE A 124 13.44 20.31 2.57
N PHE A 125 12.98 19.09 2.79
CA PHE A 125 11.96 18.75 3.77
C PHE A 125 12.49 18.03 5.01
N GLY A 126 13.81 17.89 5.15
CA GLY A 126 14.45 17.03 6.15
C GLY A 126 14.85 15.67 5.59
N ALA A 127 15.76 14.97 6.28
CA ALA A 127 16.37 13.72 5.79
C ALA A 127 15.84 12.45 6.49
N ASP A 128 15.57 12.55 7.80
CA ASP A 128 15.40 11.38 8.66
C ASP A 128 14.02 11.28 9.31
N GLY A 129 13.03 12.04 8.84
CA GLY A 129 11.71 12.11 9.42
C GLY A 129 11.03 10.75 9.53
N ALA A 130 10.87 10.07 8.40
CA ALA A 130 10.22 8.76 8.34
C ALA A 130 11.05 7.70 9.08
N ARG A 131 12.38 7.80 9.05
CA ARG A 131 13.30 6.84 9.67
C ARG A 131 13.35 6.97 11.20
N ARG A 132 13.08 8.17 11.74
CA ARG A 132 12.81 8.36 13.17
C ARG A 132 11.46 7.76 13.55
N LEU A 133 10.42 8.03 12.77
CA LEU A 133 9.08 7.51 13.04
C LEU A 133 9.04 5.97 12.99
N ALA A 134 9.67 5.37 11.99
CA ALA A 134 9.76 3.93 11.83
C ALA A 134 10.38 3.26 13.06
N ARG A 135 11.48 3.82 13.61
CA ARG A 135 12.07 3.33 14.87
C ARG A 135 11.14 3.45 16.07
N THR A 136 10.36 4.53 16.16
CA THR A 136 9.39 4.71 17.25
C THR A 136 8.28 3.66 17.21
N LEU A 137 7.87 3.26 16.00
CA LEU A 137 6.78 2.32 15.77
C LEU A 137 7.25 0.86 15.64
N ASP A 138 8.55 0.60 15.73
CA ASP A 138 9.18 -0.71 15.46
C ASP A 138 8.84 -1.25 14.06
N LEU A 139 9.01 -0.39 13.05
CA LEU A 139 8.74 -0.67 11.65
C LEU A 139 10.00 -0.48 10.80
N ASP A 140 10.05 -1.18 9.67
CA ASP A 140 11.09 -1.00 8.66
C ASP A 140 10.78 0.17 7.72
N VAL A 141 11.84 0.75 7.15
CA VAL A 141 11.72 1.70 6.03
C VAL A 141 12.01 0.97 4.73
N LEU A 142 10.98 0.82 3.90
CA LEU A 142 11.01 0.08 2.64
C LEU A 142 11.79 0.82 1.55
N GLY A 143 11.82 2.16 1.62
CA GLY A 143 12.60 2.95 0.68
C GLY A 143 12.35 4.45 0.73
N ASP A 144 13.10 5.15 -0.10
CA ASP A 144 13.09 6.60 -0.25
C ASP A 144 12.78 6.95 -1.71
N ILE A 145 11.80 7.83 -1.93
CA ILE A 145 11.49 8.40 -3.24
C ILE A 145 11.96 9.87 -3.27
N PRO A 146 12.84 10.25 -4.21
CA PRO A 146 13.35 11.62 -4.28
C PRO A 146 12.30 12.62 -4.79
N LEU A 147 12.50 13.89 -4.49
CA LEU A 147 11.74 14.98 -5.08
C LEU A 147 12.31 15.30 -6.47
N HIS A 148 11.61 14.88 -7.54
CA HIS A 148 12.08 15.05 -8.91
C HIS A 148 10.95 15.48 -9.87
N LEU A 149 11.25 16.41 -10.79
CA LEU A 149 10.27 16.98 -11.72
C LEU A 149 9.63 15.91 -12.62
N ASN A 150 10.45 15.03 -13.20
CA ASN A 150 9.97 13.94 -14.06
C ASN A 150 8.94 13.04 -13.36
N ILE A 151 9.02 12.84 -12.04
CA ILE A 151 7.99 12.08 -11.30
C ILE A 151 6.64 12.77 -11.45
N ARG A 152 6.59 14.08 -11.14
CA ARG A 152 5.37 14.89 -11.25
C ARG A 152 4.83 14.92 -12.68
N GLU A 153 5.67 15.27 -13.66
CA GLU A 153 5.24 15.46 -15.04
C GLU A 153 4.73 14.16 -15.68
N ALA A 154 5.42 13.05 -15.43
CA ALA A 154 5.02 11.74 -15.93
C ALA A 154 3.70 11.28 -15.26
N SER A 155 3.53 11.50 -13.96
CA SER A 155 2.27 11.24 -13.25
C SER A 155 1.12 12.12 -13.74
N ASP A 156 1.35 13.42 -13.92
CA ASP A 156 0.33 14.38 -14.39
C ASP A 156 -0.17 14.07 -15.81
N THR A 157 0.66 13.39 -16.62
CA THR A 157 0.31 12.93 -17.97
C THR A 157 -0.31 11.53 -17.99
N GLY A 158 -0.51 10.89 -16.84
CA GLY A 158 -1.05 9.54 -16.74
C GLY A 158 -0.07 8.44 -17.23
N GLN A 159 1.22 8.75 -17.30
CA GLN A 159 2.28 7.82 -17.68
C GLN A 159 3.36 7.80 -16.60
N PRO A 160 3.13 7.12 -15.46
CA PRO A 160 4.08 7.10 -14.34
C PRO A 160 5.49 6.67 -14.78
N ILE A 161 6.51 7.17 -14.09
CA ILE A 161 7.92 6.97 -14.47
C ILE A 161 8.35 5.50 -14.62
N VAL A 162 7.66 4.58 -13.96
CA VAL A 162 7.90 3.13 -14.03
C VAL A 162 7.39 2.50 -15.33
N PHE A 163 6.47 3.16 -16.02
CA PHE A 163 5.87 2.74 -17.28
C PHE A 163 6.44 3.49 -18.48
N SER A 164 6.83 4.76 -18.30
CA SER A 164 7.52 5.55 -19.33
C SER A 164 8.87 4.90 -19.66
N GLN A 165 9.14 4.56 -20.94
CA GLN A 165 10.32 3.85 -21.45
C GLN A 165 11.65 4.18 -20.72
N PRO A 166 11.94 3.51 -19.59
CA PRO A 166 12.90 4.03 -18.62
C PRO A 166 14.34 3.81 -19.09
N GLU A 167 14.56 2.89 -20.03
CA GLU A 167 15.88 2.50 -20.53
C GLU A 167 16.55 3.58 -21.40
N SER A 168 15.79 4.55 -21.92
CA SER A 168 16.33 5.59 -22.82
C SER A 168 16.86 6.82 -22.09
N ASP A 169 16.52 7.01 -20.81
CA ASP A 169 16.99 8.12 -19.97
C ASP A 169 17.46 7.60 -18.61
N GLU A 170 18.77 7.69 -18.35
CA GLU A 170 19.40 7.21 -17.10
C GLU A 170 18.78 7.83 -15.84
N ASN A 171 18.30 9.08 -15.90
CA ASN A 171 17.64 9.71 -14.76
C ASN A 171 16.27 9.08 -14.52
N ILE A 172 15.48 8.86 -15.57
CA ILE A 172 14.16 8.21 -15.46
C ILE A 172 14.35 6.78 -14.95
N TYR A 173 15.34 6.06 -15.47
CA TYR A 173 15.70 4.72 -15.00
C TYR A 173 16.02 4.68 -13.50
N PHE A 174 16.85 5.61 -13.03
CA PHE A 174 17.20 5.70 -11.61
C PHE A 174 15.98 5.96 -10.73
N LEU A 175 15.08 6.86 -11.16
CA LEU A 175 13.84 7.14 -10.43
C LEU A 175 12.91 5.91 -10.42
N ALA A 176 12.74 5.23 -11.56
CA ALA A 176 11.89 4.05 -11.67
C ALA A 176 12.39 2.90 -10.78
N LYS A 177 13.72 2.72 -10.69
CA LYS A 177 14.35 1.75 -9.80
C LYS A 177 13.98 1.94 -8.34
N ALA A 178 13.78 3.18 -7.87
CA ALA A 178 13.39 3.42 -6.49
C ALA A 178 12.02 2.80 -6.17
N TYR A 179 11.05 2.95 -7.08
CA TYR A 179 9.73 2.34 -6.95
C TYR A 179 9.77 0.81 -7.10
N LEU A 180 10.50 0.30 -8.10
CA LEU A 180 10.64 -1.14 -8.32
C LEU A 180 11.29 -1.84 -7.13
N LYS A 181 12.27 -1.20 -6.49
CA LYS A 181 12.88 -1.72 -5.27
C LYS A 181 11.84 -1.82 -4.15
N ILE A 182 11.08 -0.77 -3.89
CA ILE A 182 10.03 -0.79 -2.86
C ILE A 182 8.99 -1.87 -3.16
N ALA A 183 8.57 -2.01 -4.41
CA ALA A 183 7.62 -3.05 -4.81
C ALA A 183 8.18 -4.46 -4.56
N ALA A 184 9.46 -4.68 -4.82
CA ALA A 184 10.12 -5.95 -4.53
C ALA A 184 10.22 -6.24 -3.02
N GLU A 185 10.52 -5.23 -2.19
CA GLU A 185 10.52 -5.39 -0.73
C GLU A 185 9.11 -5.74 -0.22
N VAL A 186 8.08 -5.05 -0.70
CA VAL A 186 6.67 -5.34 -0.33
C VAL A 186 6.28 -6.76 -0.75
N GLY A 187 6.60 -7.16 -1.98
CA GLY A 187 6.27 -8.50 -2.48
C GLY A 187 7.08 -9.63 -1.84
N TYR A 188 8.18 -9.33 -1.15
CA TYR A 188 8.92 -10.32 -0.35
C TYR A 188 8.32 -10.48 1.06
N ILE A 189 7.76 -9.40 1.61
CA ILE A 189 7.18 -9.38 2.95
C ILE A 189 5.74 -9.93 2.96
N ALA A 190 5.00 -9.70 1.87
CA ALA A 190 3.60 -10.08 1.70
C ALA A 190 3.42 -11.40 0.96
#